data_AF-A0A3B4AAS7-F1
#
_entry.id   AF-A0A3B4AAS7-F1
#
_cell.length_a   1.000
_cell.length_b   1.000
_cell.length_c   1.000
_cell.angle_alpha   90.00
_cell.angle_beta   90.00
_cell.angle_gamma   90.00
#
_symmetry.space_group_name_H-M   'P 1'
#
loop_
_entity.id
_entity.type
_entity.pdbx_description
1 polymer ?
#
loop_
_entity_poly.entity_id
_entity_poly.type
_entity_poly.pdbx_seq_one_letter_code
_entity_poly.pdbx_strand_id
1 'polypeptide(L)'
;KLHTLQWLNAPIVLESDTNRDGQLDFQEFSEFLRSHEKRLWLMFKSLDRNSRIDAGEIQHALHKLGMNVTLEQATRILQSMDRDGTMTIDWSDWREHFLFNPLHNMEEILQHWKHSCMLDIGEALTVPDEFSERERRAGLVWRQLVAGAMAGAVSRTGTAPLDRLKVFLQVHGAASRGQNLWAGLRGMVQEGGVLSLWRGNGINVLKIAPESAIKFMAYEQIKCVLHGSKEGGPLRVQERFLAGSLAGATAQTIIYPMEVLKTRLTLRRTGQYSGLLDCARHILRTEGVGAFYRGYLPNTLGIIPYAGIDLAVYETLKNAWLQRYSVNTADPGVLVLLACGTVSSTCGQLASYPLSLVRTRMQAQAVSEDKHKLTMVGQFRHIVSHEGVPGLYRGLTPNFLKVIPAVSISYVVYEHAKKVLGAAS
;
A
#
# COMPACT_ATOMS: atom_id res chain seq x y z
N LYS A 1 -13.62 43.34 -7.65
CA LYS A 1 -13.61 42.03 -8.35
C LYS A 1 -12.59 41.13 -7.66
N LEU A 2 -12.98 40.43 -6.60
CA LEU A 2 -12.19 39.48 -5.82
C LEU A 2 -12.86 38.11 -5.94
N HIS A 3 -12.78 37.51 -7.14
CA HIS A 3 -13.37 36.21 -7.46
C HIS A 3 -12.33 35.07 -7.41
N THR A 4 -11.22 35.26 -6.69
CA THR A 4 -10.01 34.42 -6.80
C THR A 4 -9.50 33.93 -5.44
N LEU A 5 -10.37 33.66 -4.47
CA LEU A 5 -10.00 32.99 -3.21
C LEU A 5 -10.75 31.68 -2.95
N GLN A 6 -11.48 31.14 -3.94
CA GLN A 6 -12.15 29.84 -3.85
C GLN A 6 -11.21 28.62 -3.79
N TRP A 7 -9.89 28.84 -3.84
CA TRP A 7 -8.85 27.80 -3.86
C TRP A 7 -7.98 27.76 -2.60
N LEU A 8 -8.23 28.64 -1.61
CA LEU A 8 -7.54 28.56 -0.31
C LEU A 8 -8.29 27.58 0.60
N ASN A 9 -7.67 26.42 0.80
CA ASN A 9 -7.89 25.43 1.87
C ASN A 9 -9.27 25.46 2.55
N ALA A 10 -10.13 24.50 2.20
CA ALA A 10 -11.43 24.24 2.87
C ALA A 10 -11.38 24.27 4.41
N PRO A 11 -10.29 23.84 5.10
CA PRO A 11 -10.16 23.99 6.55
C PRO A 11 -10.16 25.44 7.07
N ILE A 12 -9.55 26.38 6.34
CA ILE A 12 -9.45 27.79 6.77
C ILE A 12 -10.82 28.45 6.75
N VAL A 13 -11.61 28.15 5.71
CA VAL A 13 -13.01 28.61 5.59
C VAL A 13 -13.85 28.04 6.74
N LEU A 14 -13.70 26.75 7.05
CA LEU A 14 -14.46 26.08 8.12
C LEU A 14 -14.21 26.66 9.52
N GLU A 15 -13.01 27.18 9.78
CA GLU A 15 -12.62 27.72 11.10
C GLU A 15 -12.89 29.21 11.27
N SER A 16 -12.95 29.96 10.16
CA SER A 16 -12.92 31.43 10.18
C SER A 16 -14.24 32.07 9.74
N ASP A 17 -15.14 31.29 9.15
CA ASP A 17 -16.49 31.70 8.74
C ASP A 17 -17.36 31.97 10.00
N THR A 18 -17.33 33.22 10.45
CA THR A 18 -18.01 33.69 11.66
C THR A 18 -19.48 33.96 11.38
N ASN A 19 -19.79 34.36 10.14
CA ASN A 19 -21.13 34.70 9.70
C ASN A 19 -21.94 33.47 9.19
N ARG A 20 -21.27 32.32 9.02
CA ARG A 20 -21.79 31.01 8.54
C ARG A 20 -22.36 31.04 7.13
N ASP A 21 -21.82 31.89 6.25
CA ASP A 21 -22.25 31.99 4.85
C ASP A 21 -21.56 30.98 3.91
N GLY A 22 -20.63 30.19 4.44
CA GLY A 22 -19.86 29.19 3.70
C GLY A 22 -18.79 29.80 2.79
N GLN A 23 -18.50 31.08 2.95
CA GLN A 23 -17.46 31.84 2.26
C GLN A 23 -16.51 32.46 3.28
N LEU A 24 -15.39 33.00 2.81
CA LEU A 24 -14.43 33.68 3.66
C LEU A 24 -14.31 35.11 3.18
N ASP A 25 -14.82 36.04 3.97
CA ASP A 25 -14.70 37.45 3.65
C ASP A 25 -13.29 37.99 3.97
N PHE A 26 -12.97 39.18 3.46
CA PHE A 26 -11.65 39.78 3.66
C PHE A 26 -11.34 40.05 5.14
N GLN A 27 -12.37 40.35 5.94
CA GLN A 27 -12.22 40.68 7.34
C GLN A 27 -11.97 39.42 8.17
N GLU A 28 -12.74 38.36 7.96
CA GLU A 28 -12.56 37.03 8.53
C GLU A 28 -11.19 36.44 8.17
N PHE A 29 -10.78 36.56 6.90
CA PHE A 29 -9.44 36.13 6.48
C PHE A 29 -8.33 36.93 7.17
N SER A 30 -8.51 38.24 7.31
CA SER A 30 -7.53 39.11 7.98
C SER A 30 -7.41 38.81 9.48
N GLU A 31 -8.53 38.50 10.14
CA GLU A 31 -8.58 38.12 11.55
C GLU A 31 -7.98 36.73 11.79
N PHE A 32 -8.25 35.78 10.89
CA PHE A 32 -7.60 34.48 10.87
C PHE A 32 -6.09 34.61 10.75
N LEU A 33 -5.59 35.34 9.74
CA LEU A 33 -4.15 35.52 9.53
C LEU A 33 -3.47 36.15 10.75
N ARG A 34 -4.06 37.20 11.35
CA ARG A 34 -3.51 37.83 12.55
C ARG A 34 -3.48 36.89 13.75
N SER A 35 -4.52 36.08 13.93
CA SER A 35 -4.61 35.15 15.05
C SER A 35 -3.67 33.95 14.85
N HIS A 36 -3.56 33.48 13.61
CA HIS A 36 -2.67 32.39 13.21
C HIS A 36 -1.20 32.78 13.33
N GLU A 37 -0.83 33.97 12.85
CA GLU A 37 0.53 34.50 12.97
C GLU A 37 0.97 34.62 14.45
N LYS A 38 0.08 35.08 15.34
CA LYS A 38 0.34 35.09 16.78
C LYS A 38 0.60 33.69 17.35
N ARG A 39 -0.17 32.69 16.92
CA ARG A 39 0.02 31.29 17.34
C ARG A 39 1.35 30.73 16.83
N LEU A 40 1.67 30.94 15.56
CA LEU A 40 2.95 30.54 14.97
C LEU A 40 4.14 31.18 15.70
N TRP A 41 4.00 32.43 16.13
CA TRP A 41 5.05 33.13 16.89
C TRP A 41 5.28 32.52 18.27
N LEU A 42 4.20 32.14 18.98
CA LEU A 42 4.31 31.43 20.25
C LEU A 42 4.96 30.05 20.07
N MET A 43 4.67 29.36 18.97
CA MET A 43 5.27 28.08 18.62
C MET A 43 6.77 28.23 18.32
N PHE A 44 7.14 29.22 17.49
CA PHE A 44 8.53 29.57 17.19
C PHE A 44 9.33 29.81 18.47
N LYS A 45 8.81 30.66 19.37
CA LYS A 45 9.45 30.95 20.66
C LYS A 45 9.54 29.77 21.63
N SER A 46 8.71 28.75 21.44
CA SER A 46 8.75 27.56 22.30
C SER A 46 9.87 26.59 21.91
N LEU A 47 10.35 26.68 20.67
CA LEU A 47 11.48 25.93 20.11
C LEU A 47 12.80 26.70 20.25
N ASP A 48 12.75 27.98 19.89
CA ASP A 48 13.90 28.87 19.78
C ASP A 48 14.52 29.19 21.17
N ARG A 49 15.79 28.84 21.37
CA ARG A 49 16.56 29.22 22.57
C ARG A 49 17.63 30.28 22.31
N ASN A 50 18.04 30.49 21.06
CA ASN A 50 19.20 31.32 20.71
C ASN A 50 18.91 32.38 19.63
N SER A 51 17.64 32.72 19.40
CA SER A 51 17.08 33.64 18.39
C SER A 51 16.92 33.05 16.97
N ARG A 52 17.35 31.81 16.72
CA ARG A 52 17.24 31.13 15.42
C ARG A 52 17.10 29.61 15.64
N ILE A 53 16.18 28.96 14.94
CA ILE A 53 16.00 27.51 15.15
C ILE A 53 17.09 26.73 14.41
N ASP A 54 17.87 25.94 15.16
CA ASP A 54 18.90 25.05 14.61
C ASP A 54 18.47 23.56 14.56
N ALA A 55 19.26 22.74 13.87
CA ALA A 55 18.96 21.31 13.72
C ALA A 55 18.97 20.56 15.07
N GLY A 56 19.76 21.04 16.04
CA GLY A 56 19.81 20.46 17.39
C GLY A 56 18.54 20.77 18.20
N GLU A 57 17.97 21.95 18.04
CA GLU A 57 16.70 22.34 18.65
C GLU A 57 15.52 21.56 18.08
N ILE A 58 15.48 21.35 16.75
CA ILE A 58 14.51 20.48 16.08
C ILE A 58 14.64 19.04 16.60
N GLN A 59 15.86 18.51 16.66
CA GLN A 59 16.13 17.17 17.19
C GLN A 59 15.67 17.04 18.65
N HIS A 60 15.98 18.03 19.48
CA HIS A 60 15.60 18.03 20.89
C HIS A 60 14.09 18.06 21.08
N ALA A 61 13.37 18.85 20.29
CA ALA A 61 11.91 18.93 20.33
C ALA A 61 11.25 17.61 19.94
N LEU A 62 11.76 16.94 18.90
CA LEU A 62 11.28 15.63 18.47
C LEU A 62 11.59 14.54 19.53
N HIS A 63 12.78 14.60 20.15
CA HIS A 63 13.16 13.70 21.24
C HIS A 63 12.28 13.86 22.49
N LYS A 64 11.86 15.09 22.82
CA LYS A 64 10.97 15.36 23.95
C LYS A 64 9.58 14.72 23.76
N LEU A 65 9.17 14.49 22.53
CA LEU A 65 7.94 13.76 22.18
C LEU A 65 8.16 12.25 22.02
N GLY A 66 9.33 11.73 22.39
CA GLY A 66 9.65 10.31 22.28
C GLY A 66 10.03 9.85 20.87
N MET A 67 10.27 10.77 19.93
CA MET A 67 10.75 10.44 18.59
C MET A 67 12.28 10.47 18.58
N ASN A 68 12.91 9.33 18.29
CA ASN A 68 14.36 9.23 18.20
C ASN A 68 14.81 9.61 16.77
N VAL A 69 15.32 10.82 16.59
CA VAL A 69 15.64 11.42 15.28
C VAL A 69 17.13 11.70 15.22
N THR A 70 17.79 11.32 14.12
CA THR A 70 19.22 11.61 13.95
C THR A 70 19.45 13.08 13.61
N LEU A 71 20.66 13.59 13.90
CA LEU A 71 21.00 14.97 13.55
C LEU A 71 20.85 15.22 12.04
N GLU A 72 21.22 14.25 11.20
CA GLU A 72 21.03 14.33 9.74
C GLU A 72 19.56 14.47 9.33
N GLN A 73 18.64 13.77 10.00
CA GLN A 73 17.21 13.90 9.75
C GLN A 73 16.69 15.27 10.18
N ALA A 74 17.14 15.77 11.33
CA ALA A 74 16.80 17.11 11.78
C ALA A 74 17.37 18.21 10.86
N THR A 75 18.57 18.01 10.31
CA THR A 75 19.15 18.90 9.29
C THR A 75 18.33 18.89 8.00
N ARG A 76 17.75 17.76 7.59
CA ARG A 76 16.85 17.72 6.42
C ARG A 76 15.54 18.49 6.67
N ILE A 77 14.98 18.41 7.88
CA ILE A 77 13.83 19.24 8.29
C ILE A 77 14.22 20.71 8.24
N LEU A 78 15.40 21.05 8.74
CA LEU A 78 15.87 22.43 8.72
C LEU A 78 15.99 22.94 7.29
N GLN A 79 16.62 22.17 6.41
CA GLN A 79 16.81 22.51 4.99
C GLN A 79 15.50 22.62 4.21
N SER A 80 14.41 21.98 4.65
CA SER A 80 13.11 22.11 3.97
C SER A 80 12.40 23.43 4.29
N MET A 81 12.82 24.11 5.37
CA MET A 81 12.25 25.38 5.81
C MET A 81 13.18 26.56 5.55
N ASP A 82 14.49 26.33 5.60
CA ASP A 82 15.54 27.30 5.34
C ASP A 82 15.55 27.71 3.86
N ARG A 83 15.07 28.92 3.56
CA ARG A 83 15.03 29.46 2.19
C ARG A 83 16.25 30.28 1.84
N ASP A 84 16.90 30.88 2.83
CA ASP A 84 18.05 31.76 2.64
C ASP A 84 19.39 31.00 2.64
N GLY A 85 19.37 29.70 2.97
CA GLY A 85 20.51 28.80 2.95
C GLY A 85 21.43 29.00 4.15
N THR A 86 20.96 29.64 5.22
CA THR A 86 21.78 29.97 6.40
C THR A 86 21.99 28.79 7.35
N MET A 87 21.36 27.64 7.10
CA MET A 87 21.31 26.48 7.98
C MET A 87 20.74 26.79 9.36
N THR A 88 19.88 27.81 9.42
CA THR A 88 19.13 28.24 10.60
C THR A 88 17.78 28.77 10.15
N ILE A 89 16.73 28.60 10.94
CA ILE A 89 15.40 29.10 10.59
C ILE A 89 15.12 30.34 11.40
N ASP A 90 14.88 31.46 10.72
CA ASP A 90 14.42 32.67 11.38
C ASP A 90 12.88 32.76 11.40
N TRP A 91 12.35 33.84 11.99
CA TRP A 91 10.90 34.05 12.06
C TRP A 91 10.26 34.16 10.67
N SER A 92 10.96 34.72 9.69
CA SER A 92 10.43 34.91 8.34
C SER A 92 10.30 33.57 7.61
N ASP A 93 11.33 32.72 7.70
CA ASP A 93 11.31 31.35 7.18
C ASP A 93 10.18 30.54 7.83
N TRP A 94 10.08 30.59 9.16
CA TRP A 94 9.06 29.89 9.93
C TRP A 94 7.65 30.32 9.56
N ARG A 95 7.40 31.64 9.51
CA ARG A 95 6.10 32.19 9.15
C ARG A 95 5.73 31.76 7.75
N GLU A 96 6.61 31.95 6.77
CA GLU A 96 6.29 31.64 5.38
C GLU A 96 6.07 30.15 5.11
N HIS A 97 6.75 29.29 5.87
CA HIS A 97 6.56 27.84 5.77
C HIS A 97 5.19 27.39 6.31
N PHE A 98 4.66 28.04 7.36
CA PHE A 98 3.45 27.60 8.06
C PHE A 98 2.23 28.50 7.92
N LEU A 99 2.33 29.67 7.28
CA LEU A 99 1.27 30.70 7.24
C LEU A 99 -0.08 30.17 6.71
N PHE A 100 -0.03 29.26 5.73
CA PHE A 100 -1.22 28.72 5.09
C PHE A 100 -1.61 27.31 5.57
N ASN A 101 -0.87 26.79 6.56
CA ASN A 101 -1.17 25.52 7.21
C ASN A 101 -1.95 25.79 8.51
N PRO A 102 -3.19 25.28 8.67
CA PRO A 102 -4.03 25.53 9.84
C PRO A 102 -3.54 24.72 11.06
N LEU A 103 -2.47 25.21 11.67
CA LEU A 103 -1.76 24.57 12.79
C LEU A 103 -2.10 25.27 14.11
N HIS A 104 -2.49 24.50 15.12
CA HIS A 104 -3.02 25.00 16.39
C HIS A 104 -2.08 24.81 17.57
N ASN A 105 -1.13 23.87 17.48
CA ASN A 105 -0.19 23.56 18.54
C ASN A 105 1.15 23.06 17.97
N MET A 106 2.14 23.01 18.87
CA MET A 106 3.47 22.48 18.56
C MET A 106 3.46 21.02 18.12
N GLU A 107 2.52 20.21 18.62
CA GLU A 107 2.42 18.80 18.28
C GLU A 107 2.03 18.61 16.81
N GLU A 108 1.16 19.46 16.27
CA GLU A 108 0.76 19.45 14.85
C GLU A 108 1.91 19.85 13.92
N ILE A 109 2.80 20.77 14.34
CA ILE A 109 4.03 21.08 13.60
C ILE A 109 4.98 19.87 13.58
N LEU A 110 5.13 19.22 14.72
CA LEU A 110 6.01 18.05 14.85
C LEU A 110 5.44 16.84 14.08
N GLN A 111 4.11 16.70 14.02
CA GLN A 111 3.42 15.74 13.15
C GLN A 111 3.57 16.12 11.67
N HIS A 112 3.50 17.41 11.32
CA HIS A 112 3.75 17.87 9.96
C HIS A 112 5.17 17.51 9.52
N TRP A 113 6.18 17.75 10.35
CA TRP A 113 7.55 17.30 10.08
C TRP A 113 7.68 15.78 10.01
N LYS A 114 6.94 15.02 10.85
CA LYS A 114 6.88 13.55 10.74
C LYS A 114 6.37 13.11 9.38
N HIS A 115 5.31 13.73 8.86
CA HIS A 115 4.75 13.42 7.55
C HIS A 115 5.65 13.88 6.40
N SER A 116 6.29 15.05 6.53
CA SER A 116 7.22 15.57 5.52
C SER A 116 8.57 14.83 5.50
N CYS A 117 9.01 14.25 6.63
CA CYS A 117 10.21 13.39 6.68
C CYS A 117 9.97 11.94 6.25
N MET A 118 8.74 11.57 5.91
CA MET A 118 8.40 10.19 5.52
C MET A 118 8.73 9.95 4.05
N LEU A 119 10.01 9.72 3.79
CA LEU A 119 10.48 9.04 2.60
C LEU A 119 11.58 8.04 2.97
N ASP A 120 11.17 6.88 3.50
CA ASP A 120 11.59 5.52 3.12
C ASP A 120 11.21 4.52 4.19
N ILE A 121 10.00 3.98 4.06
CA ILE A 121 9.81 2.54 4.21
C ILE A 121 9.10 2.13 2.94
N GLY A 122 9.90 1.72 1.95
CA GLY A 122 9.39 0.84 0.90
C GLY A 122 8.62 -0.29 1.58
N GLU A 123 7.43 -0.57 1.06
CA GLU A 123 6.49 -1.58 1.57
C GLU A 123 5.82 -1.28 2.93
N ALA A 124 5.04 -0.20 3.01
CA ALA A 124 3.91 -0.12 3.94
C ALA A 124 2.55 -0.11 3.21
N LEU A 125 2.35 -1.05 2.28
CA LEU A 125 0.99 -1.48 1.98
C LEU A 125 0.49 -2.30 3.19
N THR A 126 -0.37 -1.64 3.96
CA THR A 126 -1.36 -2.18 4.92
C THR A 126 -1.07 -2.07 6.42
N VAL A 127 -0.33 -1.08 6.89
CA VAL A 127 -0.57 -0.57 8.25
C VAL A 127 -0.84 0.92 8.11
N PRO A 128 -2.10 1.39 8.21
CA PRO A 128 -2.41 2.79 8.30
C PRO A 128 -1.55 3.40 9.39
N ASP A 129 -1.09 4.63 9.16
CA ASP A 129 -0.58 5.47 10.24
C ASP A 129 -1.48 5.33 11.46
N GLU A 130 -0.89 5.32 12.66
CA GLU A 130 -1.65 5.44 13.89
C GLU A 130 -2.48 6.73 13.81
N PHE A 131 -3.73 6.59 13.38
CA PHE A 131 -4.68 7.69 13.28
C PHE A 131 -4.71 8.42 14.61
N SER A 132 -4.62 9.75 14.57
CA SER A 132 -4.68 10.57 15.77
C SER A 132 -5.96 10.27 16.55
N GLU A 133 -5.90 10.32 17.89
CA GLU A 133 -7.06 10.16 18.79
C GLU A 133 -8.26 11.02 18.35
N ARG A 134 -8.01 12.18 17.74
CA ARG A 134 -9.04 13.08 17.20
C ARG A 134 -9.73 12.51 15.96
N GLU A 135 -8.99 11.90 15.04
CA GLU A 135 -9.53 11.30 13.80
C GLU A 135 -10.39 10.07 14.09
N ARG A 136 -10.01 9.29 15.13
CA ARG A 136 -10.80 8.17 15.65
C ARG A 136 -12.15 8.63 16.20
N ARG A 137 -12.19 9.76 16.92
CA ARG A 137 -13.43 10.32 17.50
C ARG A 137 -14.34 10.97 16.45
N ALA A 138 -13.79 11.53 15.38
CA ALA A 138 -14.56 12.19 14.31
C ALA A 138 -15.26 11.20 13.34
N GLY A 139 -15.06 9.89 13.50
CA GLY A 139 -15.63 8.88 12.59
C GLY A 139 -15.01 8.87 11.19
N LEU A 140 -13.92 9.61 10.97
CA LEU A 140 -13.25 9.70 9.67
C LEU A 140 -12.57 8.37 9.29
N VAL A 141 -12.06 7.65 10.30
CA VAL A 141 -11.34 6.37 10.12
C VAL A 141 -12.22 5.31 9.47
N TRP A 142 -13.42 5.06 9.99
CA TRP A 142 -14.28 4.02 9.41
C TRP A 142 -14.76 4.40 8.00
N ARG A 143 -14.97 5.69 7.73
CA ARG A 143 -15.34 6.20 6.40
C ARG A 143 -14.22 5.97 5.38
N GLN A 144 -12.98 6.27 5.74
CA GLN A 144 -11.82 6.02 4.89
C GLN A 144 -11.58 4.52 4.67
N LEU A 145 -11.76 3.70 5.71
CA LEU A 145 -11.67 2.23 5.59
C LEU A 145 -12.74 1.66 4.66
N VAL A 146 -13.99 2.12 4.77
CA VAL A 146 -15.08 1.69 3.88
C VAL A 146 -14.82 2.18 2.45
N ALA A 147 -14.36 3.42 2.26
CA ALA A 147 -13.98 3.93 0.95
C ALA A 147 -12.87 3.08 0.30
N GLY A 148 -11.83 2.74 1.06
CA GLY A 148 -10.74 1.87 0.62
C GLY A 148 -11.21 0.45 0.28
N ALA A 149 -12.09 -0.12 1.11
CA ALA A 149 -12.67 -1.45 0.87
C ALA A 149 -13.54 -1.48 -0.40
N MET A 150 -14.38 -0.46 -0.61
CA MET A 150 -15.19 -0.29 -1.82
C MET A 150 -14.31 -0.14 -3.06
N ALA A 151 -13.31 0.74 -3.01
CA ALA A 151 -12.34 0.93 -4.09
C ALA A 151 -11.62 -0.37 -4.46
N GLY A 152 -11.12 -1.09 -3.46
CA GLY A 152 -10.46 -2.37 -3.65
C GLY A 152 -11.37 -3.47 -4.20
N ALA A 153 -12.66 -3.49 -3.82
CA ALA A 153 -13.64 -4.47 -4.32
C ALA A 153 -14.04 -4.19 -5.78
N VAL A 154 -14.31 -2.93 -6.12
CA VAL A 154 -14.69 -2.52 -7.49
C VAL A 154 -13.51 -2.69 -8.44
N SER A 155 -12.30 -2.28 -8.03
CA SER A 155 -11.06 -2.47 -8.81
C SER A 155 -10.78 -3.94 -9.12
N ARG A 156 -10.85 -4.83 -8.12
CA ARG A 156 -10.69 -6.28 -8.33
C ARG A 156 -11.78 -6.87 -9.22
N THR A 157 -13.01 -6.38 -9.12
CA THR A 157 -14.12 -6.84 -9.97
C THR A 157 -13.96 -6.39 -11.42
N GLY A 158 -13.49 -5.15 -11.65
CA GLY A 158 -13.19 -4.65 -12.99
C GLY A 158 -12.02 -5.37 -13.66
N THR A 159 -11.04 -5.82 -12.86
CA THR A 159 -9.85 -6.53 -13.36
C THR A 159 -9.93 -8.06 -13.27
N ALA A 160 -11.04 -8.60 -12.75
CA ALA A 160 -11.26 -10.04 -12.59
C ALA A 160 -11.07 -10.86 -13.90
N PRO A 161 -11.51 -10.41 -15.09
CA PRO A 161 -11.27 -11.14 -16.33
C PRO A 161 -9.78 -11.33 -16.64
N LEU A 162 -8.95 -10.32 -16.40
CA LEU A 162 -7.50 -10.38 -16.60
C LEU A 162 -6.82 -11.25 -15.55
N ASP A 163 -7.28 -11.18 -14.30
CA ASP A 163 -6.82 -12.07 -13.22
C ASP A 163 -7.12 -13.54 -13.53
N ARG A 164 -8.34 -13.85 -14.01
CA ARG A 164 -8.69 -15.21 -14.41
C ARG A 164 -7.88 -15.67 -15.62
N LEU A 165 -7.69 -14.81 -16.62
CA LEU A 165 -6.86 -15.09 -17.80
C LEU A 165 -5.40 -15.39 -17.41
N LYS A 166 -4.82 -14.60 -16.49
CA LYS A 166 -3.49 -14.85 -15.93
C LYS A 166 -3.40 -16.26 -15.36
N VAL A 167 -4.30 -16.61 -14.43
CA VAL A 167 -4.28 -17.92 -13.75
C VAL A 167 -4.51 -19.06 -14.75
N PHE A 168 -5.39 -18.86 -15.73
CA PHE A 168 -5.65 -19.83 -16.80
C PHE A 168 -4.40 -20.13 -17.62
N LEU A 169 -3.70 -19.09 -18.11
CA LEU A 169 -2.47 -19.22 -18.89
C LEU A 169 -1.29 -19.76 -18.09
N GLN A 170 -1.25 -19.47 -16.77
CA GLN A 170 -0.24 -20.02 -15.86
C GLN A 170 -0.35 -21.55 -15.75
N VAL A 171 -1.56 -22.10 -15.81
CA VAL A 171 -1.80 -23.54 -15.63
C VAL A 171 -1.82 -24.31 -16.95
N HIS A 172 -2.45 -23.78 -18.00
CA HIS A 172 -2.64 -24.48 -19.29
C HIS A 172 -1.49 -24.24 -20.28
N GLY A 173 -0.27 -24.02 -19.80
CA GLY A 173 0.87 -23.63 -20.62
C GLY A 173 1.11 -24.55 -21.84
N ALA A 174 1.13 -25.87 -21.66
CA ALA A 174 1.40 -26.81 -22.74
C ALA A 174 0.35 -26.77 -23.88
N ALA A 175 -0.93 -26.62 -23.56
CA ALA A 175 -2.03 -26.53 -24.53
C ALA A 175 -2.11 -25.16 -25.24
N SER A 176 -1.40 -24.15 -24.71
CA SER A 176 -1.46 -22.74 -25.17
C SER A 176 -0.26 -22.34 -26.03
N ARG A 177 0.55 -23.29 -26.54
CA ARG A 177 1.72 -22.98 -27.37
C ARG A 177 1.25 -22.31 -28.68
N GLY A 178 1.41 -20.98 -28.79
CA GLY A 178 0.97 -20.16 -29.92
C GLY A 178 -0.42 -19.51 -29.78
N GLN A 179 -1.10 -19.64 -28.63
CA GLN A 179 -2.40 -18.98 -28.43
C GLN A 179 -2.22 -17.52 -27.97
N ASN A 180 -2.79 -16.60 -28.76
CA ASN A 180 -2.90 -15.18 -28.39
C ASN A 180 -3.80 -15.01 -27.16
N LEU A 181 -3.65 -13.91 -26.40
CA LEU A 181 -4.49 -13.58 -25.24
C LEU A 181 -6.00 -13.68 -25.55
N TRP A 182 -6.38 -13.28 -26.76
CA TRP A 182 -7.73 -13.38 -27.31
C TRP A 182 -8.24 -14.81 -27.44
N ALA A 183 -7.39 -15.75 -27.81
CA ALA A 183 -7.77 -17.16 -27.89
C ALA A 183 -8.05 -17.73 -26.48
N GLY A 184 -7.26 -17.35 -25.47
CA GLY A 184 -7.52 -17.72 -24.07
C GLY A 184 -8.85 -17.17 -23.56
N LEU A 185 -9.10 -15.87 -23.77
CA LEU A 185 -10.39 -15.24 -23.43
C LEU A 185 -11.57 -15.88 -24.16
N ARG A 186 -11.43 -16.11 -25.47
CA ARG A 186 -12.46 -16.76 -26.29
C ARG A 186 -12.76 -18.17 -25.80
N GLY A 187 -11.72 -18.95 -25.48
CA GLY A 187 -11.88 -20.30 -24.92
C GLY A 187 -12.63 -20.31 -23.58
N MET A 188 -12.32 -19.34 -22.70
CA MET A 188 -13.03 -19.19 -21.42
C MET A 188 -14.51 -18.80 -21.61
N VAL A 189 -14.80 -17.92 -22.56
CA VAL A 189 -16.18 -17.51 -22.88
C VAL A 189 -16.95 -18.66 -23.56
N GLN A 190 -16.31 -19.45 -24.40
CA GLN A 190 -16.93 -20.62 -25.04
C GLN A 190 -17.23 -21.73 -24.03
N GLU A 191 -16.41 -21.91 -23.00
CA GLU A 191 -16.59 -22.95 -21.97
C GLU A 191 -17.71 -22.64 -20.97
N GLY A 192 -17.94 -21.36 -20.64
CA GLY A 192 -18.84 -21.00 -19.54
C GLY A 192 -19.61 -19.70 -19.70
N GLY A 193 -19.63 -19.13 -20.91
CA GLY A 193 -20.23 -17.84 -21.21
C GLY A 193 -19.42 -16.65 -20.67
N VAL A 194 -19.94 -15.44 -20.89
CA VAL A 194 -19.28 -14.18 -20.48
C VAL A 194 -19.14 -14.08 -18.96
N LEU A 195 -20.15 -14.50 -18.21
CA LEU A 195 -20.12 -14.49 -16.74
C LEU A 195 -19.04 -15.40 -16.15
N SER A 196 -18.54 -16.37 -16.93
CA SER A 196 -17.42 -17.20 -16.47
C SER A 196 -16.17 -16.38 -16.16
N LEU A 197 -15.94 -15.25 -16.86
CA LEU A 197 -14.75 -14.42 -16.68
C LEU A 197 -14.56 -13.94 -15.21
N TRP A 198 -15.64 -13.87 -14.43
CA TRP A 198 -15.63 -13.50 -13.01
C TRP A 198 -15.58 -14.69 -12.03
N ARG A 199 -15.36 -15.91 -12.51
CA ARG A 199 -15.17 -17.07 -11.61
C ARG A 199 -14.01 -16.84 -10.66
N GLY A 200 -14.26 -17.08 -9.37
CA GLY A 200 -13.29 -16.81 -8.31
C GLY A 200 -13.27 -15.36 -7.81
N ASN A 201 -13.98 -14.42 -8.45
CA ASN A 201 -14.00 -13.02 -7.98
C ASN A 201 -14.62 -12.87 -6.58
N GLY A 202 -15.70 -13.61 -6.29
CA GLY A 202 -16.36 -13.55 -4.98
C GLY A 202 -15.42 -13.86 -3.81
N ILE A 203 -14.63 -14.93 -3.90
CA ILE A 203 -13.61 -15.24 -2.88
C ILE A 203 -12.45 -14.23 -2.90
N ASN A 204 -12.08 -13.70 -4.08
CA ASN A 204 -11.04 -12.68 -4.21
C ASN A 204 -11.41 -11.38 -3.47
N VAL A 205 -12.69 -11.01 -3.44
CA VAL A 205 -13.20 -9.87 -2.67
C VAL A 205 -13.39 -10.25 -1.20
N LEU A 206 -14.00 -11.41 -0.92
CA LEU A 206 -14.27 -11.87 0.44
C LEU A 206 -13.00 -11.98 1.30
N LYS A 207 -11.88 -12.44 0.72
CA LYS A 207 -10.64 -12.66 1.48
C LYS A 207 -9.98 -11.39 2.00
N ILE A 208 -10.29 -10.22 1.44
CA ILE A 208 -9.61 -8.94 1.77
C ILE A 208 -9.77 -8.60 3.24
N ALA A 209 -11.00 -8.68 3.75
CA ALA A 209 -11.30 -8.29 5.12
C ALA A 209 -10.66 -9.24 6.15
N PRO A 210 -10.79 -10.58 6.04
CA PRO A 210 -10.07 -11.52 6.91
C PRO A 210 -8.56 -11.37 6.83
N GLU A 211 -7.99 -11.24 5.62
CA GLU A 211 -6.54 -11.06 5.42
C GLU A 211 -6.03 -9.83 6.18
N SER A 212 -6.73 -8.71 6.02
CA SER A 212 -6.38 -7.45 6.70
C SER A 212 -6.53 -7.58 8.21
N ALA A 213 -7.67 -8.10 8.69
CA ALA A 213 -7.94 -8.26 10.12
C ALA A 213 -6.90 -9.15 10.83
N ILE A 214 -6.54 -10.28 10.23
CA ILE A 214 -5.53 -11.18 10.78
C ILE A 214 -4.16 -10.52 10.79
N LYS A 215 -3.78 -9.80 9.72
CA LYS A 215 -2.50 -9.08 9.67
C LYS A 215 -2.41 -8.00 10.76
N PHE A 216 -3.46 -7.22 10.97
CA PHE A 216 -3.52 -6.24 12.07
C PHE A 216 -3.43 -6.89 13.43
N MET A 217 -4.25 -7.90 13.69
CA MET A 217 -4.25 -8.61 14.97
C MET A 217 -2.87 -9.23 15.26
N ALA A 218 -2.26 -9.88 14.27
CA ALA A 218 -0.92 -10.46 14.42
C ALA A 218 0.11 -9.36 14.70
N TYR A 219 0.03 -8.24 13.99
CA TYR A 219 0.93 -7.10 14.20
C TYR A 219 0.82 -6.57 15.63
N GLU A 220 -0.39 -6.27 16.13
CA GLU A 220 -0.58 -5.81 17.51
C GLU A 220 -0.03 -6.80 18.55
N GLN A 221 -0.32 -8.09 18.42
CA GLN A 221 0.17 -9.11 19.35
C GLN A 221 1.70 -9.20 19.35
N ILE A 222 2.32 -9.18 18.16
CA ILE A 222 3.78 -9.22 18.04
C ILE A 222 4.39 -7.95 18.63
N LYS A 223 3.80 -6.77 18.40
CA LYS A 223 4.23 -5.53 19.03
C LYS A 223 4.18 -5.58 20.55
N CYS A 224 3.10 -6.11 21.13
CA CYS A 224 2.96 -6.28 22.58
C CYS A 224 4.06 -7.18 23.15
N VAL A 225 4.38 -8.28 22.46
CA VAL A 225 5.45 -9.20 22.86
C VAL A 225 6.84 -8.55 22.77
N LEU A 226 7.11 -7.77 21.72
CA LEU A 226 8.38 -7.07 21.54
C LEU A 226 8.60 -5.94 22.57
N HIS A 227 7.54 -5.24 22.97
CA HIS A 227 7.63 -4.10 23.91
C HIS A 227 7.69 -4.50 25.39
N GLY A 228 7.17 -5.66 25.78
CA GLY A 228 7.19 -6.17 27.16
C GLY A 228 6.73 -5.15 28.23
N SER A 229 5.43 -5.11 28.55
CA SER A 229 4.79 -4.29 29.62
C SER A 229 5.13 -2.78 29.69
N LYS A 230 5.98 -2.23 28.83
CA LYS A 230 6.23 -0.79 28.71
C LYS A 230 5.33 -0.23 27.61
N GLU A 231 4.11 0.14 27.99
CA GLU A 231 3.19 0.86 27.11
C GLU A 231 3.75 2.26 26.80
N GLY A 232 3.82 2.64 25.51
CA GLY A 232 3.89 4.04 25.10
C GLY A 232 5.09 4.50 24.25
N GLY A 233 6.03 3.62 23.90
CA GLY A 233 7.17 3.98 23.03
C GLY A 233 6.91 3.67 21.53
N PRO A 234 7.32 4.53 20.58
CA PRO A 234 7.37 4.14 19.18
C PRO A 234 8.43 3.07 18.96
N LEU A 235 8.08 1.96 18.30
CA LEU A 235 9.01 0.88 17.93
C LEU A 235 10.22 1.42 17.14
N ARG A 236 11.40 0.86 17.37
CA ARG A 236 12.56 1.07 16.49
C ARG A 236 12.26 0.54 15.09
N VAL A 237 12.91 1.09 14.07
CA VAL A 237 12.73 0.66 12.67
C VAL A 237 12.90 -0.86 12.49
N GLN A 238 13.91 -1.44 13.14
CA GLN A 238 14.17 -2.88 13.09
C GLN A 238 13.07 -3.71 13.76
N GLU A 239 12.52 -3.22 14.89
CA GLU A 239 11.43 -3.89 15.61
C GLU A 239 10.12 -3.81 14.81
N ARG A 240 9.86 -2.67 14.13
CA ARG A 240 8.72 -2.53 13.20
C ARG A 240 8.84 -3.49 12.03
N PHE A 241 10.03 -3.59 11.44
CA PHE A 241 10.30 -4.50 10.34
C PHE A 241 10.11 -5.96 10.76
N LEU A 242 10.65 -6.35 11.92
CA LEU A 242 10.47 -7.68 12.47
C LEU A 242 9.00 -7.98 12.78
N ALA A 243 8.31 -7.05 13.44
CA ALA A 243 6.89 -7.19 13.77
C ALA A 243 6.03 -7.29 12.51
N GLY A 244 6.28 -6.45 11.51
CA GLY A 244 5.58 -6.46 10.23
C GLY A 244 5.83 -7.75 9.44
N SER A 245 7.08 -8.22 9.40
CA SER A 245 7.46 -9.46 8.70
C SER A 245 6.82 -10.69 9.35
N LEU A 246 6.89 -10.80 10.68
CA LEU A 246 6.26 -11.89 11.42
C LEU A 246 4.73 -11.84 11.29
N ALA A 247 4.11 -10.66 11.41
CA ALA A 247 2.68 -10.49 11.24
C ALA A 247 2.22 -10.88 9.83
N GLY A 248 2.98 -10.46 8.81
CA GLY A 248 2.78 -10.84 7.42
C GLY A 248 2.87 -12.34 7.21
N ALA A 249 3.89 -13.01 7.76
CA ALA A 249 4.06 -14.46 7.67
C ALA A 249 2.93 -15.23 8.39
N THR A 250 2.54 -14.80 9.59
CA THR A 250 1.43 -15.39 10.34
C THR A 250 0.11 -15.23 9.60
N ALA A 251 -0.20 -14.01 9.14
CA ALA A 251 -1.41 -13.76 8.35
C ALA A 251 -1.42 -14.57 7.06
N GLN A 252 -0.29 -14.62 6.35
CA GLN A 252 -0.14 -15.41 5.14
C GLN A 252 -0.37 -16.91 5.39
N THR A 253 0.07 -17.44 6.53
CA THR A 253 -0.12 -18.84 6.90
C THR A 253 -1.60 -19.13 7.17
N ILE A 254 -2.26 -18.28 7.95
CA ILE A 254 -3.67 -18.46 8.32
C ILE A 254 -4.60 -18.29 7.11
N ILE A 255 -4.33 -17.32 6.24
CA ILE A 255 -5.15 -17.04 5.04
C ILE A 255 -4.89 -18.02 3.89
N TYR A 256 -3.80 -18.79 3.94
CA TYR A 256 -3.34 -19.62 2.83
C TYR A 256 -4.42 -20.59 2.27
N PRO A 257 -5.26 -21.24 3.09
CA PRO A 257 -6.37 -22.06 2.59
C PRO A 257 -7.32 -21.30 1.64
N MET A 258 -7.57 -20.01 1.89
CA MET A 258 -8.40 -19.17 1.01
C MET A 258 -7.70 -18.87 -0.32
N GLU A 259 -6.36 -18.75 -0.35
CA GLU A 259 -5.61 -18.61 -1.61
C GLU A 259 -5.75 -19.86 -2.49
N VAL A 260 -5.66 -21.05 -1.89
CA VAL A 260 -5.86 -22.31 -2.63
C VAL A 260 -7.29 -22.37 -3.17
N LEU A 261 -8.30 -22.09 -2.35
CA LEU A 261 -9.70 -22.06 -2.78
C LEU A 261 -9.94 -21.04 -3.91
N LYS A 262 -9.27 -19.88 -3.85
CA LYS A 262 -9.33 -18.88 -4.92
C LYS A 262 -8.84 -19.46 -6.23
N THR A 263 -7.64 -20.06 -6.25
CA THR A 263 -7.07 -20.63 -7.47
C THR A 263 -7.96 -21.74 -8.04
N ARG A 264 -8.51 -22.61 -7.17
CA ARG A 264 -9.43 -23.70 -7.56
C ARG A 264 -10.72 -23.19 -8.18
N LEU A 265 -11.38 -22.22 -7.54
CA LEU A 265 -12.63 -21.65 -8.03
C LEU A 265 -12.44 -20.81 -9.30
N THR A 266 -11.26 -20.21 -9.49
CA THR A 266 -10.91 -19.44 -10.68
C THR A 266 -10.75 -20.35 -11.91
N LEU A 267 -10.17 -21.53 -11.69
CA LEU A 267 -9.88 -22.53 -12.73
C LEU A 267 -11.00 -23.57 -12.93
N ARG A 268 -12.04 -23.55 -12.09
CA ARG A 268 -13.12 -24.54 -12.16
C ARG A 268 -13.79 -24.56 -13.53
N ARG A 269 -14.16 -25.76 -13.98
CA ARG A 269 -15.04 -25.96 -15.13
C ARG A 269 -16.50 -25.66 -14.76
N THR A 270 -17.33 -25.36 -15.75
CA THR A 270 -18.77 -25.16 -15.60
C THR A 270 -19.38 -26.39 -14.92
N GLY A 271 -20.09 -26.18 -13.81
CA GLY A 271 -20.74 -27.26 -13.06
C GLY A 271 -19.85 -28.06 -12.10
N GLN A 272 -18.54 -27.81 -12.03
CA GLN A 272 -17.64 -28.59 -11.16
C GLN A 272 -17.87 -28.37 -9.66
N TYR A 273 -18.19 -27.13 -9.26
CA TYR A 273 -18.50 -26.75 -7.87
C TYR A 273 -19.69 -25.82 -7.86
N SER A 274 -20.64 -26.05 -6.95
CA SER A 274 -21.79 -25.17 -6.72
C SER A 274 -21.39 -23.85 -6.04
N GLY A 275 -20.34 -23.85 -5.22
CA GLY A 275 -19.85 -22.67 -4.50
C GLY A 275 -18.55 -22.88 -3.73
N LEU A 276 -18.23 -21.91 -2.87
CA LEU A 276 -17.01 -21.92 -2.04
C LEU A 276 -16.97 -23.10 -1.06
N LEU A 277 -18.07 -23.30 -0.31
CA LEU A 277 -18.17 -24.35 0.69
C LEU A 277 -18.12 -25.75 0.05
N ASP A 278 -18.75 -25.90 -1.11
CA ASP A 278 -18.74 -27.15 -1.86
C ASP A 278 -17.33 -27.47 -2.38
N CYS A 279 -16.62 -26.47 -2.94
CA CYS A 279 -15.23 -26.61 -3.33
C CYS A 279 -14.34 -27.00 -2.13
N ALA A 280 -14.49 -26.35 -0.97
CA ALA A 280 -13.74 -26.68 0.24
C ALA A 280 -14.05 -28.10 0.74
N ARG A 281 -15.33 -28.49 0.77
CA ARG A 281 -15.75 -29.84 1.20
C ARG A 281 -15.22 -30.92 0.25
N HIS A 282 -15.25 -30.65 -1.05
CA HIS A 282 -14.71 -31.55 -2.06
C HIS A 282 -13.20 -31.74 -1.85
N ILE A 283 -12.41 -30.66 -1.75
CA ILE A 283 -10.96 -30.72 -1.52
C ILE A 283 -10.65 -31.50 -0.24
N LEU A 284 -11.37 -31.22 0.85
CA LEU A 284 -11.16 -31.90 2.13
C LEU A 284 -11.40 -33.41 2.03
N ARG A 285 -12.46 -33.83 1.33
CA ARG A 285 -12.81 -35.24 1.15
C ARG A 285 -11.89 -35.98 0.19
N THR A 286 -11.47 -35.35 -0.92
CA THR A 286 -10.70 -36.03 -1.98
C THR A 286 -9.20 -35.94 -1.80
N GLU A 287 -8.70 -34.85 -1.21
CA GLU A 287 -7.26 -34.58 -1.13
C GLU A 287 -6.73 -34.41 0.31
N GLY A 288 -7.62 -34.24 1.29
CA GLY A 288 -7.26 -34.03 2.69
C GLY A 288 -6.80 -32.59 2.99
N VAL A 289 -6.48 -32.35 4.27
CA VAL A 289 -6.13 -31.02 4.81
C VAL A 289 -4.87 -30.44 4.17
N GLY A 290 -3.87 -31.29 3.84
CA GLY A 290 -2.62 -30.85 3.22
C GLY A 290 -2.81 -30.18 1.85
N ALA A 291 -3.94 -30.41 1.17
CA ALA A 291 -4.24 -29.76 -0.11
C ALA A 291 -4.42 -28.24 0.02
N PHE A 292 -4.94 -27.77 1.15
CA PHE A 292 -5.13 -26.34 1.43
C PHE A 292 -3.82 -25.58 1.62
N TYR A 293 -2.69 -26.27 1.78
CA TYR A 293 -1.36 -25.68 1.93
C TYR A 293 -0.43 -25.96 0.74
N ARG A 294 -0.96 -26.47 -0.37
CA ARG A 294 -0.14 -26.68 -1.58
C ARG A 294 0.37 -25.38 -2.17
N GLY A 295 1.65 -25.38 -2.52
CA GLY A 295 2.34 -24.19 -3.01
C GLY A 295 2.81 -23.23 -1.90
N TYR A 296 2.63 -23.57 -0.62
CA TYR A 296 3.05 -22.69 0.48
C TYR A 296 4.56 -22.43 0.44
N LEU A 297 5.36 -23.47 0.19
CA LEU A 297 6.81 -23.34 0.11
C LEU A 297 7.29 -22.45 -1.06
N PRO A 298 6.86 -22.62 -2.33
CA PRO A 298 7.22 -21.65 -3.37
C PRO A 298 6.64 -20.26 -3.13
N ASN A 299 5.52 -20.13 -2.40
CA ASN A 299 5.01 -18.83 -1.97
C ASN A 299 5.99 -18.11 -1.04
N THR A 300 6.40 -18.76 0.05
CA THR A 300 7.30 -18.16 1.04
C THR A 300 8.69 -17.89 0.47
N LEU A 301 9.24 -18.82 -0.31
CA LEU A 301 10.51 -18.62 -1.01
C LEU A 301 10.46 -17.49 -2.04
N GLY A 302 9.29 -17.19 -2.61
CA GLY A 302 9.12 -16.10 -3.57
C GLY A 302 9.05 -14.71 -2.94
N ILE A 303 8.63 -14.61 -1.68
CA ILE A 303 8.50 -13.32 -0.96
C ILE A 303 9.88 -12.69 -0.72
N ILE A 304 10.88 -13.49 -0.32
CA ILE A 304 12.21 -12.96 0.04
C ILE A 304 12.91 -12.28 -1.16
N PRO A 305 13.03 -12.92 -2.35
CA PRO A 305 13.61 -12.26 -3.52
C PRO A 305 12.79 -11.08 -4.01
N TYR A 306 11.46 -11.15 -3.91
CA TYR A 306 10.59 -10.04 -4.28
C TYR A 306 10.92 -8.79 -3.45
N ALA A 307 10.83 -8.91 -2.12
CA ALA A 307 11.04 -7.80 -1.20
C ALA A 307 12.49 -7.28 -1.25
N GLY A 308 13.48 -8.18 -1.32
CA GLY A 308 14.89 -7.79 -1.39
C GLY A 308 15.24 -7.01 -2.66
N ILE A 309 14.71 -7.42 -3.81
CA ILE A 309 14.96 -6.73 -5.09
C ILE A 309 14.14 -5.45 -5.18
N ASP A 310 12.88 -5.47 -4.73
CA ASP A 310 12.03 -4.27 -4.69
C ASP A 310 12.72 -3.17 -3.88
N LEU A 311 13.12 -3.47 -2.64
CA LEU A 311 13.82 -2.52 -1.78
C LEU A 311 15.15 -2.05 -2.39
N ALA A 312 16.01 -2.97 -2.83
CA ALA A 312 17.32 -2.61 -3.38
C ALA A 312 17.21 -1.73 -4.62
N VAL A 313 16.31 -2.05 -5.56
CA VAL A 313 16.10 -1.26 -6.78
C VAL A 313 15.47 0.09 -6.43
N TYR A 314 14.49 0.12 -5.53
CA TYR A 314 13.83 1.34 -5.11
C TYR A 314 14.82 2.32 -4.46
N GLU A 315 15.61 1.86 -3.48
CA GLU A 315 16.62 2.68 -2.81
C GLU A 315 17.69 3.15 -3.79
N THR A 316 18.17 2.27 -4.68
CA THR A 316 19.18 2.63 -5.68
C THR A 316 18.66 3.74 -6.61
N LEU A 317 17.43 3.60 -7.14
CA LEU A 317 16.84 4.58 -8.05
C LEU A 317 16.57 5.90 -7.34
N LYS A 318 16.04 5.85 -6.11
CA LYS A 318 15.76 7.04 -5.31
C LYS A 318 17.06 7.78 -4.96
N ASN A 319 18.08 7.07 -4.49
CA ASN A 319 19.37 7.66 -4.14
C ASN A 319 20.08 8.23 -5.37
N ALA A 320 20.02 7.55 -6.51
CA ALA A 320 20.55 8.08 -7.77
C ALA A 320 19.85 9.36 -8.22
N TRP A 321 18.52 9.44 -8.05
CA TRP A 321 17.77 10.65 -8.34
C TRP A 321 18.14 11.79 -7.39
N LEU A 322 18.18 11.52 -6.09
CA LEU A 322 18.57 12.49 -5.06
C LEU A 322 19.98 13.04 -5.34
N GLN A 323 20.96 12.19 -5.63
CA GLN A 323 22.33 12.65 -5.95
C GLN A 323 22.40 13.53 -7.20
N ARG A 324 21.47 13.37 -8.14
CA ARG A 324 21.45 14.14 -9.40
C ARG A 324 20.71 15.47 -9.29
N TYR A 325 19.71 15.56 -8.40
CA TYR A 325 18.77 16.69 -8.33
C TYR A 325 18.69 17.38 -6.95
N SER A 326 19.41 16.90 -5.93
CA SER A 326 19.39 17.44 -4.55
C SER A 326 19.85 18.90 -4.43
N VAL A 327 20.52 19.45 -5.45
CA VAL A 327 20.96 20.85 -5.44
C VAL A 327 19.78 21.83 -5.51
N ASN A 328 18.63 21.43 -6.08
CA ASN A 328 17.49 22.31 -6.29
C ASN A 328 16.18 21.83 -5.63
N THR A 329 16.11 20.61 -5.11
CA THR A 329 14.88 20.09 -4.46
C THR A 329 15.23 18.99 -3.46
N ALA A 330 14.87 19.18 -2.19
CA ALA A 330 15.17 18.24 -1.11
C ALA A 330 14.24 17.00 -1.10
N ASP A 331 13.10 17.07 -1.80
CA ASP A 331 12.13 15.98 -1.87
C ASP A 331 11.90 15.46 -3.30
N PRO A 332 12.05 14.14 -3.54
CA PRO A 332 11.56 13.52 -4.75
C PRO A 332 10.04 13.68 -4.81
N GLY A 333 9.54 14.42 -5.79
CA GLY A 333 8.10 14.60 -5.98
C GLY A 333 7.37 13.24 -6.11
N VAL A 334 6.08 13.21 -5.76
CA VAL A 334 5.23 12.00 -5.75
C VAL A 334 5.36 11.16 -7.03
N LEU A 335 5.47 11.80 -8.19
CA LEU A 335 5.63 11.11 -9.48
C LEU A 335 6.95 10.33 -9.58
N VAL A 336 8.05 10.88 -9.06
CA VAL A 336 9.35 10.21 -9.06
C VAL A 336 9.31 8.98 -8.17
N LEU A 337 8.72 9.12 -6.98
CA LEU A 337 8.56 8.00 -6.05
C LEU A 337 7.68 6.89 -6.61
N LEU A 338 6.57 7.26 -7.25
CA LEU A 338 5.70 6.30 -7.94
C LEU A 338 6.43 5.61 -9.08
N ALA A 339 7.27 6.32 -9.84
CA ALA A 339 8.08 5.73 -10.90
C ALA A 339 9.13 4.77 -10.33
N CYS A 340 9.90 5.18 -9.31
CA CYS A 340 10.87 4.33 -8.62
C CYS A 340 10.20 3.08 -8.04
N GLY A 341 9.05 3.24 -7.38
CA GLY A 341 8.24 2.14 -6.82
C GLY A 341 7.70 1.20 -7.90
N THR A 342 7.22 1.73 -9.03
CA THR A 342 6.70 0.89 -10.12
C THR A 342 7.81 0.07 -10.77
N VAL A 343 8.98 0.66 -11.00
CA VAL A 343 10.13 -0.02 -11.61
C VAL A 343 10.68 -1.09 -10.67
N SER A 344 10.89 -0.75 -9.39
CA SER A 344 11.35 -1.70 -8.37
C SER A 344 10.41 -2.89 -8.22
N SER A 345 9.11 -2.64 -8.08
CA SER A 345 8.13 -3.72 -7.89
C SER A 345 7.99 -4.59 -9.13
N THR A 346 8.19 -4.01 -10.32
CA THR A 346 8.27 -4.76 -11.58
C THR A 346 9.49 -5.68 -11.60
N CYS A 347 10.68 -5.18 -11.21
CA CYS A 347 11.90 -5.97 -11.12
C CYS A 347 11.77 -7.12 -10.09
N GLY A 348 11.26 -6.82 -8.90
CA GLY A 348 11.00 -7.83 -7.86
C GLY A 348 10.00 -8.89 -8.33
N GLN A 349 8.95 -8.47 -9.04
CA GLN A 349 7.97 -9.37 -9.63
C GLN A 349 8.58 -10.26 -10.71
N LEU A 350 9.42 -9.73 -11.60
CA LEU A 350 10.09 -10.51 -12.64
C LEU A 350 11.00 -11.58 -12.03
N ALA A 351 11.80 -11.22 -11.03
CA ALA A 351 12.72 -12.16 -10.38
C ALA A 351 11.98 -13.28 -9.61
N SER A 352 10.89 -12.95 -8.93
CA SER A 352 10.08 -13.91 -8.16
C SER A 352 9.02 -14.65 -9.00
N TYR A 353 8.82 -14.26 -10.26
CA TYR A 353 7.76 -14.78 -11.12
C TYR A 353 7.81 -16.30 -11.30
N PRO A 354 8.98 -16.96 -11.52
CA PRO A 354 9.05 -18.41 -11.65
C PRO A 354 8.46 -19.15 -10.45
N LEU A 355 8.72 -18.67 -9.23
CA LEU A 355 8.16 -19.23 -8.00
C LEU A 355 6.66 -18.97 -7.90
N SER A 356 6.20 -17.77 -8.30
CA SER A 356 4.76 -17.50 -8.38
C SER A 356 4.05 -18.41 -9.37
N LEU A 357 4.66 -18.74 -10.52
CA LEU A 357 4.08 -19.67 -11.50
C LEU A 357 3.99 -21.09 -10.92
N VAL A 358 5.09 -21.59 -10.33
CA VAL A 358 5.13 -22.91 -9.71
C VAL A 358 4.10 -23.03 -8.59
N ARG A 359 3.96 -22.00 -7.75
CA ARG A 359 2.90 -21.88 -6.74
C ARG A 359 1.52 -22.07 -7.36
N THR A 360 1.17 -21.28 -8.38
CA THR A 360 -0.16 -21.36 -9.01
C THR A 360 -0.42 -22.75 -9.60
N ARG A 361 0.56 -23.36 -10.28
CA ARG A 361 0.42 -24.72 -10.82
C ARG A 361 0.20 -25.75 -9.72
N MET A 362 0.98 -25.71 -8.64
CA MET A 362 0.80 -26.62 -7.50
C MET A 362 -0.57 -26.46 -6.83
N GLN A 363 -1.09 -25.24 -6.73
CA GLN A 363 -2.44 -24.98 -6.22
C GLN A 363 -3.53 -25.54 -7.16
N ALA A 364 -3.25 -25.61 -8.47
CA ALA A 364 -4.18 -26.09 -9.49
C ALA A 364 -4.14 -27.61 -9.72
N GLN A 365 -3.10 -28.33 -9.27
CA GLN A 365 -2.78 -29.71 -9.69
C GLN A 365 -3.93 -30.73 -9.62
N ALA A 366 -4.88 -30.67 -8.70
CA ALA A 366 -6.01 -31.62 -8.71
C ALA A 366 -7.16 -31.29 -9.68
N VAL A 367 -7.06 -30.22 -10.47
CA VAL A 367 -7.95 -29.98 -11.63
C VAL A 367 -7.47 -30.80 -12.83
N SER A 368 -6.18 -31.18 -12.86
CA SER A 368 -5.60 -32.05 -13.86
C SER A 368 -5.81 -33.51 -13.45
N GLU A 369 -6.30 -34.34 -14.39
CA GLU A 369 -6.54 -35.78 -14.19
C GLU A 369 -5.26 -36.61 -14.02
N ASP A 370 -4.08 -35.96 -14.00
CA ASP A 370 -2.80 -36.62 -13.85
C ASP A 370 -2.58 -37.15 -12.43
N LYS A 371 -2.38 -38.47 -12.35
CA LYS A 371 -2.21 -39.22 -11.08
C LYS A 371 -0.91 -38.85 -10.33
N HIS A 372 0.04 -38.18 -10.97
CA HIS A 372 1.30 -37.77 -10.34
C HIS A 372 1.32 -36.30 -9.94
N LYS A 373 1.06 -36.05 -8.65
CA LYS A 373 1.26 -34.75 -8.02
C LYS A 373 2.76 -34.42 -8.00
N LEU A 374 3.18 -33.46 -8.83
CA LEU A 374 4.58 -33.05 -8.90
C LEU A 374 4.96 -32.21 -7.67
N THR A 375 6.14 -32.47 -7.12
CA THR A 375 6.77 -31.60 -6.11
C THR A 375 7.12 -30.24 -6.72
N MET A 376 7.50 -29.25 -5.90
CA MET A 376 7.92 -27.94 -6.40
C MET A 376 9.06 -28.06 -7.45
N VAL A 377 10.08 -28.85 -7.13
CA VAL A 377 11.23 -29.10 -8.02
C VAL A 377 10.80 -29.88 -9.26
N GLY A 378 9.91 -30.87 -9.10
CA GLY A 378 9.35 -31.60 -10.23
C GLY A 378 8.56 -30.70 -11.17
N GLN A 379 7.75 -29.78 -10.63
CA GLN A 379 6.97 -28.83 -11.41
C GLN A 379 7.87 -27.83 -12.15
N PHE A 380 8.90 -27.29 -11.48
CA PHE A 380 9.88 -26.41 -12.10
C PHE A 380 10.63 -27.12 -13.24
N ARG A 381 11.16 -28.32 -12.99
CA ARG A 381 11.86 -29.12 -14.00
C ARG A 381 10.94 -29.45 -15.18
N HIS A 382 9.68 -29.82 -14.91
CA HIS A 382 8.69 -30.11 -15.94
C HIS A 382 8.44 -28.90 -16.85
N ILE A 383 8.31 -27.69 -16.27
CA ILE A 383 8.13 -26.46 -17.06
C ILE A 383 9.35 -26.21 -17.95
N VAL A 384 10.56 -26.25 -17.37
CA VAL A 384 11.79 -25.97 -18.12
C VAL A 384 12.01 -27.00 -19.23
N SER A 385 11.75 -28.29 -18.98
CA SER A 385 11.97 -29.34 -19.97
C SER A 385 10.94 -29.35 -21.11
N HIS A 386 9.67 -29.05 -20.82
CA HIS A 386 8.59 -29.13 -21.83
C HIS A 386 8.26 -27.77 -22.47
N GLU A 387 8.41 -26.67 -21.74
CA GLU A 387 8.00 -25.32 -22.17
C GLU A 387 9.18 -24.37 -22.35
N GLY A 388 10.38 -24.76 -21.91
CA GLY A 388 11.58 -23.92 -21.89
C GLY A 388 11.54 -22.85 -20.80
N VAL A 389 12.63 -22.09 -20.69
CA VAL A 389 12.75 -20.95 -19.75
C VAL A 389 11.65 -19.90 -19.94
N PRO A 390 11.23 -19.52 -21.18
CA PRO A 390 10.11 -18.60 -21.37
C PRO A 390 8.78 -19.09 -20.76
N GLY A 391 8.62 -20.41 -20.62
CA GLY A 391 7.45 -21.02 -19.98
C GLY A 391 7.28 -20.57 -18.52
N LEU A 392 8.37 -20.24 -17.82
CA LEU A 392 8.36 -19.76 -16.44
C LEU A 392 7.67 -18.39 -16.29
N TYR A 393 7.52 -17.63 -17.37
CA TYR A 393 6.97 -16.28 -17.39
C TYR A 393 5.55 -16.21 -17.98
N ARG A 394 4.86 -17.35 -18.10
CA ARG A 394 3.48 -17.38 -18.62
C ARG A 394 2.50 -16.63 -17.72
N GLY A 395 1.59 -15.88 -18.34
CA GLY A 395 0.63 -15.02 -17.65
C GLY A 395 1.18 -13.67 -17.22
N LEU A 396 2.43 -13.33 -17.55
CA LEU A 396 3.03 -12.05 -17.21
C LEU A 396 2.36 -10.88 -17.95
N THR A 397 2.01 -11.05 -19.22
CA THR A 397 1.31 -10.03 -20.01
C THR A 397 -0.04 -9.60 -19.41
N PRO A 398 -1.01 -10.50 -19.12
CA PRO A 398 -2.26 -10.07 -18.48
C PRO A 398 -2.03 -9.53 -17.07
N ASN A 399 -0.96 -9.95 -16.38
CA ASN A 399 -0.59 -9.42 -15.09
C ASN A 399 -0.13 -7.95 -15.15
N PHE A 400 0.58 -7.52 -16.20
CA PHE A 400 0.92 -6.11 -16.38
C PHE A 400 -0.26 -5.30 -16.93
N LEU A 401 -1.01 -5.86 -17.89
CA LEU A 401 -2.19 -5.18 -18.46
C LEU A 401 -3.23 -4.81 -17.41
N LYS A 402 -3.35 -5.57 -16.32
CA LYS A 402 -4.30 -5.26 -15.24
C LYS A 402 -3.85 -4.14 -14.30
N VAL A 403 -2.56 -3.79 -14.25
CA VAL A 403 -2.03 -2.86 -13.23
C VAL A 403 -2.64 -1.47 -13.41
N ILE A 404 -2.57 -0.91 -14.62
CA ILE A 404 -3.08 0.43 -14.91
C ILE A 404 -4.59 0.52 -14.64
N PRO A 405 -5.45 -0.37 -15.18
CA PRO A 405 -6.88 -0.36 -14.86
C PRO A 405 -7.16 -0.52 -13.37
N ALA A 406 -6.44 -1.40 -12.66
CA ALA A 406 -6.66 -1.62 -11.23
C ALA A 406 -6.42 -0.33 -10.43
N VAL A 407 -5.31 0.36 -10.70
CA VAL A 407 -4.95 1.62 -10.03
C VAL A 407 -5.94 2.72 -10.38
N SER A 408 -6.26 2.91 -11.66
CA SER A 408 -7.20 3.94 -12.11
C SER A 408 -8.60 3.76 -11.51
N ILE A 409 -9.15 2.54 -11.55
CA ILE A 409 -10.47 2.25 -10.98
C ILE A 409 -10.45 2.46 -9.46
N SER A 410 -9.41 1.98 -8.77
CA SER A 410 -9.31 2.15 -7.33
C SER A 410 -9.26 3.62 -6.94
N TYR A 411 -8.48 4.44 -7.65
CA TYR A 411 -8.37 5.87 -7.38
C TYR A 411 -9.70 6.58 -7.57
N VAL A 412 -10.36 6.40 -8.72
CA VAL A 412 -11.64 7.06 -9.02
C VAL A 412 -12.73 6.66 -8.02
N VAL A 413 -12.82 5.37 -7.68
CA VAL A 413 -13.81 4.86 -6.72
C VAL A 413 -13.51 5.34 -5.31
N TYR A 414 -12.23 5.40 -4.91
CA TYR A 414 -11.84 5.90 -3.61
C TYR A 414 -12.21 7.38 -3.44
N GLU A 415 -11.90 8.22 -4.43
CA GLU A 415 -12.25 9.64 -4.42
C GLU A 415 -13.77 9.86 -4.38
N HIS A 416 -14.55 9.09 -5.15
CA HIS A 416 -16.01 9.15 -5.11
C HIS A 416 -16.57 8.66 -3.77
N ALA A 417 -16.07 7.54 -3.25
CA ALA A 417 -16.53 6.98 -1.99
C ALA A 417 -16.21 7.92 -0.81
N LYS A 418 -15.04 8.58 -0.80
CA LYS A 418 -14.70 9.62 0.18
C LYS A 418 -15.68 10.79 0.13
N LYS A 419 -16.03 11.28 -1.06
CA LYS A 419 -17.01 12.37 -1.22
C LYS A 419 -18.39 11.96 -0.69
N VAL A 420 -18.88 10.78 -1.06
CA VAL A 420 -20.19 10.26 -0.64
C VAL A 420 -20.25 10.01 0.87
N LEU A 421 -19.18 9.49 1.46
CA LEU A 421 -19.12 9.18 2.90
C LEU A 421 -18.81 10.43 3.76
N GLY A 422 -18.62 11.61 3.16
CA GLY A 422 -18.24 12.82 3.90
C GLY A 422 -16.87 12.67 4.60
N ALA A 423 -15.93 12.01 3.93
CA ALA A 423 -14.53 11.87 4.33
C ALA A 423 -13.57 12.57 3.35
N ALA A 424 -14.11 13.36 2.44
CA ALA A 424 -13.35 14.37 1.71
C ALA A 424 -13.17 15.56 2.66
N SER A 425 -11.93 15.73 3.14
CA SER A 425 -11.49 16.93 3.85
C SER A 425 -11.37 18.11 2.89
#